data_AF-A0A1G5LJP8-F1
#
_entry.id   AF-A0A1G5LJP8-F1
#
_cell.length_a   1.000
_cell.length_b   1.000
_cell.length_c   1.000
_cell.angle_alpha   90.00
_cell.angle_beta   90.00
_cell.angle_gamma   90.00
#
_symmetry.space_group_name_H-M   'P 1'
#
loop_
_entity.id
_entity.type
_entity.pdbx_description
1 polymer ?
#
loop_
_entity_poly.entity_id
_entity_poly.type
_entity_poly.pdbx_seq_one_letter_code
_entity_poly.pdbx_strand_id
1 'polypeptide(L)'
;MNITKTKLLLIMIIMCFVALVGCSRENENKLNLDDVLNALKSQNLELEPYGITGYPMKLNDVIPEVYSVKLPGSEENNNTEEFIHFYIFNSEKDRLKGAKEFNEITENTNPTTLPFLYEKENILLIYWSNSKDHPLMKEAIETASEQLNS
;
A
#
# COMPACT_ATOMS: atom_id res chain seq x y z
N MET A 1 -16.44 -51.30 12.46
CA MET A 1 -17.43 -50.21 12.30
C MET A 1 -17.77 -50.11 10.82
N ASN A 2 -18.92 -50.66 10.39
CA ASN A 2 -19.25 -50.75 8.96
C ASN A 2 -19.86 -49.43 8.48
N ILE A 3 -19.10 -48.68 7.69
CA ILE A 3 -19.59 -47.49 7.01
C ILE A 3 -20.51 -47.97 5.87
N THR A 4 -21.80 -47.70 6.00
CA THR A 4 -22.78 -48.01 4.95
C THR A 4 -22.62 -47.06 3.77
N LYS A 5 -22.97 -47.52 2.55
CA LYS A 5 -22.84 -46.73 1.30
C LYS A 5 -23.49 -45.34 1.40
N THR A 6 -24.60 -45.22 2.14
CA THR A 6 -25.28 -43.95 2.43
C THR A 6 -24.48 -43.00 3.31
N LYS A 7 -23.75 -43.51 4.31
CA LYS A 7 -22.84 -42.69 5.13
C LYS A 7 -21.61 -42.24 4.34
N LEU A 8 -21.09 -43.10 3.46
CA LEU A 8 -19.98 -42.76 2.57
C LEU A 8 -20.37 -41.65 1.56
N LEU A 9 -21.57 -41.75 0.99
CA LEU A 9 -22.14 -40.74 0.10
C LEU A 9 -22.31 -39.39 0.81
N LEU A 10 -22.83 -39.41 2.06
CA LEU A 10 -23.05 -38.20 2.85
C LEU A 10 -21.73 -37.49 3.18
N ILE A 11 -20.69 -38.25 3.56
CA ILE A 11 -19.35 -37.72 3.83
C ILE A 11 -18.76 -37.06 2.57
N MET A 12 -18.95 -37.69 1.41
CA MET A 12 -18.41 -37.14 0.15
C MET A 12 -19.13 -35.84 -0.25
N ILE A 13 -20.45 -35.77 -0.06
CA ILE A 13 -21.24 -34.55 -0.29
C ILE A 13 -20.78 -33.43 0.65
N ILE A 14 -20.59 -33.71 1.95
CA ILE A 14 -20.09 -32.73 2.92
C ILE A 14 -18.69 -32.22 2.54
N MET A 15 -17.79 -33.12 2.10
CA MET A 15 -16.45 -32.75 1.64
C MET A 15 -16.50 -31.84 0.39
N CYS A 16 -17.41 -32.11 -0.56
CA CYS A 16 -17.63 -31.24 -1.71
C CYS A 16 -18.17 -29.86 -1.30
N PHE A 17 -19.09 -29.79 -0.33
CA PHE A 17 -19.58 -28.52 0.19
C PHE A 17 -18.46 -27.69 0.85
N VAL A 18 -17.57 -28.30 1.64
CA VAL A 18 -16.42 -27.59 2.23
C VAL A 18 -15.46 -27.07 1.16
N ALA A 19 -15.27 -27.80 0.06
CA ALA A 19 -14.46 -27.34 -1.07
C ALA A 19 -15.11 -26.17 -1.85
N LEU A 20 -16.44 -26.07 -1.86
CA LEU A 20 -17.19 -25.01 -2.56
C LEU A 20 -17.21 -23.66 -1.79
N VAL A 21 -17.08 -23.67 -0.46
CA VAL A 21 -17.01 -22.42 0.33
C VAL A 21 -15.63 -21.74 0.23
N GLY A 22 -14.60 -22.45 -0.26
CA GLY A 22 -13.23 -21.95 -0.38
C GLY A 22 -12.95 -21.05 -1.59
N CYS A 23 -13.95 -20.65 -2.35
CA CYS A 23 -13.83 -19.72 -3.47
C CYS A 23 -14.80 -18.54 -3.31
N SER A 24 -14.76 -17.86 -2.17
CA SER A 24 -15.19 -16.46 -2.15
C SER A 24 -14.21 -15.68 -3.01
N ARG A 25 -14.63 -15.34 -4.22
CA ARG A 25 -13.95 -14.32 -5.03
C ARG A 25 -13.98 -13.02 -4.22
N GLU A 26 -12.87 -12.73 -3.57
CA GLU A 26 -12.51 -11.39 -3.10
C GLU A 26 -12.51 -10.48 -4.34
N ASN A 27 -13.67 -9.92 -4.69
CA ASN A 27 -13.71 -8.61 -5.32
C ASN A 27 -13.38 -7.59 -4.22
N GLU A 28 -12.14 -7.64 -3.71
CA GLU A 28 -11.58 -6.49 -3.01
C GLU A 28 -11.51 -5.37 -4.05
N ASN A 29 -11.97 -4.18 -3.69
CA ASN A 29 -11.81 -2.99 -4.54
C ASN A 29 -10.32 -2.69 -4.64
N LYS A 30 -9.66 -3.30 -5.62
CA LYS A 30 -8.22 -3.19 -5.82
C LYS A 30 -7.92 -1.87 -6.51
N LEU A 31 -7.38 -0.94 -5.74
CA LEU A 31 -6.83 0.31 -6.25
C LEU A 31 -5.56 0.01 -7.04
N ASN A 32 -5.39 0.72 -8.15
CA ASN A 32 -4.16 0.73 -8.93
C ASN A 32 -3.39 2.04 -8.70
N LEU A 33 -2.17 2.12 -9.22
CA LEU A 33 -1.33 3.31 -9.06
C LEU A 33 -1.95 4.57 -9.69
N ASP A 34 -2.60 4.45 -10.84
CA ASP A 34 -3.22 5.59 -11.53
C ASP A 34 -4.37 6.18 -10.71
N ASP A 35 -5.17 5.35 -10.03
CA ASP A 35 -6.24 5.82 -9.15
C ASP A 35 -5.66 6.72 -8.04
N VAL A 36 -4.58 6.28 -7.41
CA VAL A 36 -3.88 6.99 -6.33
C VAL A 36 -3.23 8.28 -6.85
N LEU A 37 -2.53 8.21 -7.99
CA LEU A 37 -1.90 9.39 -8.60
C LEU A 37 -2.93 10.45 -9.01
N ASN A 38 -4.09 10.04 -9.52
CA ASN A 38 -5.16 10.95 -9.90
C ASN A 38 -5.78 11.62 -8.67
N ALA A 39 -5.98 10.89 -7.57
CA ALA A 39 -6.44 11.46 -6.31
C ALA A 39 -5.45 12.48 -5.74
N LEU A 40 -4.14 12.22 -5.83
CA LEU A 40 -3.12 13.17 -5.37
C LEU A 40 -3.04 14.41 -6.26
N LYS A 41 -3.11 14.23 -7.60
CA LYS A 41 -3.15 15.35 -8.56
C LYS A 41 -4.37 16.26 -8.34
N SER A 42 -5.52 15.72 -7.94
CA SER A 42 -6.72 16.51 -7.66
C SER A 42 -6.52 17.48 -6.48
N GLN A 43 -5.53 17.22 -5.63
CA GLN A 43 -5.12 18.07 -4.50
C GLN A 43 -3.98 19.02 -4.87
N ASN A 44 -3.73 19.25 -6.17
CA ASN A 44 -2.61 20.05 -6.70
C ASN A 44 -1.23 19.52 -6.28
N LEU A 45 -1.11 18.21 -6.04
CA LEU A 45 0.17 17.57 -5.77
C LEU A 45 0.85 17.20 -7.10
N GLU A 46 1.97 17.86 -7.39
CA GLU A 46 2.80 17.52 -8.55
C GLU A 46 3.83 16.46 -8.13
N LEU A 47 3.71 15.28 -8.76
CA LEU A 47 4.60 14.15 -8.54
C LEU A 47 5.32 13.79 -9.83
N GLU A 48 6.62 13.55 -9.74
CA GLU A 48 7.41 13.06 -10.86
C GLU A 48 7.97 11.67 -10.60
N PRO A 49 7.90 10.75 -11.58
CA PRO A 49 8.56 9.46 -11.45
C PRO A 49 10.06 9.66 -11.21
N TYR A 50 10.55 9.18 -10.08
CA TYR A 50 11.97 9.21 -9.74
C TYR A 50 12.65 7.88 -10.09
N GLY A 51 11.91 6.77 -9.96
CA GLY A 51 12.43 5.43 -10.11
C GLY A 51 13.22 4.97 -8.88
N ILE A 52 13.83 3.79 -8.97
CA ILE A 52 14.52 3.16 -7.83
C ILE A 52 16.02 3.36 -7.98
N THR A 53 16.65 3.95 -6.96
CA THR A 53 18.10 4.02 -6.84
C THR A 53 18.59 2.98 -5.81
N GLY A 54 19.60 2.19 -6.17
CA GLY A 54 20.15 1.17 -5.28
C GLY A 54 19.23 -0.04 -5.06
N TYR A 55 19.18 -0.55 -3.82
CA TYR A 55 18.35 -1.70 -3.45
C TYR A 55 17.06 -1.21 -2.77
N PRO A 56 15.88 -1.36 -3.40
CA PRO A 56 14.64 -0.87 -2.83
C PRO A 56 14.29 -1.65 -1.56
N MET A 57 13.75 -0.94 -0.57
CA MET A 57 13.05 -1.60 0.54
C MET A 57 11.83 -2.32 -0.03
N LYS A 58 11.85 -3.65 0.00
CA LYS A 58 10.70 -4.46 -0.36
C LYS A 58 9.86 -4.70 0.88
N LEU A 59 8.55 -4.72 0.72
CA LEU A 59 7.60 -5.05 1.77
C LEU A 59 6.69 -6.15 1.25
N ASN A 60 6.65 -7.31 1.92
CA ASN A 60 5.91 -8.49 1.51
C ASN A 60 6.13 -8.81 0.00
N ASP A 61 7.42 -8.83 -0.40
CA ASP A 61 7.92 -9.03 -1.77
C ASP A 61 7.51 -7.96 -2.81
N VAL A 62 6.81 -6.91 -2.42
CA VAL A 62 6.44 -5.78 -3.29
C VAL A 62 7.55 -4.74 -3.31
N ILE A 63 7.95 -4.35 -4.53
CA ILE A 63 8.87 -3.24 -4.79
C ILE A 63 8.04 -1.96 -4.92
N PRO A 64 8.44 -0.84 -4.29
CA PRO A 64 7.70 0.41 -4.40
C PRO A 64 7.93 1.09 -5.75
N GLU A 65 6.90 1.78 -6.22
CA GLU A 65 7.02 2.84 -7.23
C GLU A 65 7.38 4.14 -6.51
N VAL A 66 8.44 4.83 -6.95
CA VAL A 66 9.00 5.98 -6.23
C VAL A 66 8.82 7.25 -7.04
N TYR A 67 8.24 8.26 -6.40
CA TYR A 67 8.00 9.58 -6.97
C TYR A 67 8.64 10.65 -6.09
N SER A 68 9.22 11.68 -6.72
CA SER A 68 9.62 12.90 -6.04
C SER A 68 8.43 13.86 -5.92
N VAL A 69 8.38 14.59 -4.82
CA VAL A 69 7.41 15.66 -4.59
C VAL A 69 7.98 16.96 -5.14
N LYS A 70 7.27 17.60 -6.07
CA LYS A 70 7.60 18.95 -6.53
C LYS A 70 6.81 20.00 -5.77
N LEU A 71 7.52 21.00 -5.24
CA LEU A 71 6.89 22.21 -4.72
C LEU A 71 6.75 23.23 -5.85
N PRO A 72 5.54 23.74 -6.11
CA PRO A 72 5.36 24.84 -7.06
C PRO A 72 6.22 26.03 -6.66
N GLY A 73 7.18 26.42 -7.50
CA GLY A 73 8.05 27.57 -7.29
C GLY A 73 9.31 27.33 -6.44
N SER A 74 9.64 26.08 -6.08
CA SER A 74 10.97 25.76 -5.55
C SER A 74 11.96 25.64 -6.70
N GLU A 75 13.00 26.48 -6.73
CA GLU A 75 14.11 26.29 -7.67
C GLU A 75 14.82 24.95 -7.40
N GLU A 76 15.31 24.29 -8.46
CA GLU A 76 15.97 22.96 -8.49
C GLU A 76 17.16 22.78 -7.52
N ASN A 77 17.54 23.82 -6.77
CA ASN A 77 18.81 23.92 -6.04
C ASN A 77 18.70 23.66 -4.54
N ASN A 78 17.52 23.31 -4.02
CA ASN A 78 17.35 22.99 -2.61
C ASN A 78 17.33 21.46 -2.43
N ASN A 79 18.37 20.92 -1.77
CA ASN A 79 18.55 19.50 -1.39
C ASN A 79 17.47 18.91 -0.45
N THR A 80 16.25 19.45 -0.47
CA THR A 80 15.09 19.04 0.29
C THR A 80 14.13 18.24 -0.60
N GLU A 81 14.67 17.27 -1.35
CA GLU A 81 13.83 16.34 -2.09
C GLU A 81 13.08 15.47 -1.09
N GLU A 82 11.76 15.42 -1.24
CA GLU A 82 10.88 14.52 -0.50
C GLU A 82 10.33 13.49 -1.46
N PHE A 83 10.10 12.27 -0.96
CA PHE A 83 9.73 11.14 -1.79
C PHE A 83 8.47 10.48 -1.29
N ILE A 84 7.70 9.96 -2.23
CA ILE A 84 6.57 9.07 -1.95
C ILE A 84 6.88 7.70 -2.53
N HIS A 85 6.81 6.68 -1.67
CA HIS A 85 6.92 5.28 -2.06
C HIS A 85 5.52 4.69 -2.08
N PHE A 86 5.08 4.21 -3.24
CA PHE A 86 3.81 3.55 -3.43
C PHE A 86 4.00 2.03 -3.48
N TYR A 87 3.43 1.31 -2.53
CA TYR A 87 3.35 -0.14 -2.56
C TYR A 87 1.93 -0.56 -2.92
N ILE A 88 1.77 -1.20 -4.08
CA ILE A 88 0.50 -1.70 -4.60
C ILE A 88 0.44 -3.21 -4.37
N PHE A 89 -0.25 -3.65 -3.33
CA PHE A 89 -0.36 -5.06 -2.97
C PHE A 89 -1.46 -5.77 -3.75
N ASN A 90 -1.50 -7.10 -3.64
CA ASN A 90 -2.58 -7.89 -4.24
C ASN A 90 -3.88 -7.85 -3.44
N SER A 91 -3.80 -7.57 -2.14
CA SER A 91 -4.93 -7.53 -1.21
C SER A 91 -4.66 -6.57 -0.05
N GLU A 92 -5.71 -6.18 0.67
CA GLU A 92 -5.57 -5.49 1.95
C GLU A 92 -4.76 -6.33 2.96
N LYS A 93 -5.00 -7.64 2.99
CA LYS A 93 -4.25 -8.55 3.88
C LYS A 93 -2.74 -8.51 3.61
N ASP A 94 -2.34 -8.39 2.35
CA ASP A 94 -0.94 -8.27 1.98
C ASP A 94 -0.37 -6.89 2.31
N ARG A 95 -1.16 -5.81 2.20
CA ARG A 95 -0.80 -4.48 2.70
C ARG A 95 -0.51 -4.50 4.19
N LEU A 96 -1.38 -5.13 4.99
CA LEU A 96 -1.20 -5.24 6.45
C LEU A 96 0.11 -5.94 6.83
N LYS A 97 0.51 -6.98 6.09
CA LYS A 97 1.82 -7.62 6.28
C LYS A 97 2.96 -6.68 5.92
N GLY A 98 2.86 -5.98 4.80
CA GLY A 98 3.88 -5.01 4.36
C GLY A 98 4.06 -3.86 5.35
N ALA A 99 2.96 -3.31 5.89
CA ALA A 99 3.01 -2.26 6.91
C ALA A 99 3.64 -2.76 8.22
N LYS A 100 3.34 -3.99 8.64
CA LYS A 100 4.00 -4.62 9.80
C LYS A 100 5.50 -4.78 9.58
N GLU A 101 5.91 -5.28 8.41
CA GLU A 101 7.31 -5.44 8.05
C GLU A 101 8.05 -4.09 8.02
N PHE A 102 7.42 -3.04 7.49
CA PHE A 102 7.98 -1.69 7.53
C PHE A 102 8.25 -1.22 8.95
N ASN A 103 7.28 -1.38 9.85
CA ASN A 103 7.43 -1.01 11.25
C ASN A 103 8.57 -1.80 11.92
N GLU A 104 8.66 -3.11 11.68
CA GLU A 104 9.76 -3.94 12.21
C GLU A 104 11.14 -3.49 11.70
N ILE A 105 11.23 -3.15 10.41
CA ILE A 105 12.48 -2.63 9.80
C ILE A 105 12.86 -1.28 10.42
N THR A 106 11.89 -0.42 10.69
CA THR A 106 12.13 0.97 11.10
C THR A 106 12.18 1.19 12.61
N GLU A 107 11.67 0.26 13.43
CA GLU A 107 11.57 0.36 14.90
C GLU A 107 12.92 0.67 15.58
N ASN A 108 14.03 0.24 14.98
CA ASN A 108 15.39 0.45 15.51
C ASN A 108 16.24 1.39 14.66
N THR A 109 15.63 2.09 13.70
CA THR A 109 16.32 3.05 12.84
C THR A 109 16.06 4.48 13.34
N ASN A 110 17.09 5.32 13.32
CA ASN A 110 16.95 6.77 13.45
C ASN A 110 17.06 7.37 12.05
N PRO A 111 16.00 7.33 11.23
CA PRO A 111 16.10 7.80 9.86
C PRO A 111 16.29 9.32 9.85
N THR A 112 17.08 9.82 8.90
CA THR A 112 17.28 11.25 8.67
C THR A 112 16.04 11.93 8.09
N THR A 113 15.15 11.14 7.48
CA THR A 113 13.84 11.54 6.95
C THR A 113 12.74 10.82 7.72
N LEU A 114 11.57 11.45 7.86
CA LEU A 114 10.49 10.92 8.68
C LEU A 114 9.40 10.30 7.82
N PRO A 115 9.15 8.98 7.96
CA PRO A 115 8.10 8.31 7.21
C PRO A 115 6.72 8.61 7.80
N PHE A 116 5.80 9.00 6.94
CA PHE A 116 4.37 9.09 7.21
C PHE A 116 3.65 8.01 6.41
N LEU A 117 2.89 7.15 7.11
CA LEU A 117 2.21 6.01 6.51
C LEU A 117 0.75 6.34 6.27
N TYR A 118 0.30 6.03 5.05
CA TYR A 118 -1.09 6.13 4.65
C TYR A 118 -1.53 4.79 4.07
N GLU A 119 -2.52 4.17 4.70
CA GLU A 119 -3.02 2.84 4.37
C GLU A 119 -4.43 2.92 3.80
N LYS A 120 -4.66 2.29 2.64
CA LYS A 120 -5.97 2.28 1.99
C LYS A 120 -6.14 1.04 1.11
N GLU A 121 -7.14 0.20 1.36
CA GLU A 121 -7.39 -1.03 0.59
C GLU A 121 -6.09 -1.84 0.41
N ASN A 122 -5.67 -2.13 -0.82
CA ASN A 122 -4.42 -2.81 -1.14
C ASN A 122 -3.18 -1.89 -1.25
N ILE A 123 -3.25 -0.63 -0.82
CA ILE A 123 -2.19 0.38 -0.98
C ILE A 123 -1.56 0.75 0.36
N LEU A 124 -0.22 0.78 0.40
CA LEU A 124 0.55 1.49 1.41
C LEU A 124 1.34 2.59 0.73
N LEU A 125 1.11 3.83 1.15
CA LEU A 125 1.87 5.01 0.74
C LEU A 125 2.77 5.41 1.90
N ILE A 126 4.08 5.53 1.63
CA ILE A 126 5.06 6.00 2.59
C ILE A 126 5.64 7.31 2.08
N TYR A 127 5.31 8.41 2.76
CA TYR A 127 5.84 9.73 2.45
C TYR A 127 7.03 10.02 3.35
N TRP A 128 8.19 10.23 2.72
CA TRP A 128 9.45 10.57 3.37
C TRP A 128 9.63 12.08 3.38
N SER A 129 9.24 12.69 4.49
CA SER A 129 9.32 14.13 4.71
C SER A 129 10.67 14.53 5.33
N ASN A 130 11.13 15.72 5.02
CA ASN A 130 12.29 16.35 5.66
C ASN A 130 11.92 17.04 7.00
N SER A 131 10.63 17.18 7.31
CA SER A 131 10.12 17.86 8.50
C SER A 131 9.09 17.01 9.26
N LYS A 132 9.26 16.90 10.59
CA LYS A 132 8.30 16.23 11.49
C LYS A 132 7.05 17.07 11.72
N ASP A 133 7.28 18.35 11.97
CA ASP A 133 6.27 19.26 12.52
C ASP A 133 5.46 19.92 11.40
N HIS A 134 6.07 20.07 10.23
CA HIS A 134 5.45 20.68 9.06
C HIS A 134 5.72 19.87 7.78
N PRO A 135 5.27 18.61 7.70
CA PRO A 135 5.30 17.84 6.46
C PRO A 135 4.48 18.59 5.39
N LEU A 136 5.13 18.96 4.29
CA LEU A 136 4.58 19.87 3.29
C LEU A 136 3.29 19.35 2.67
N MET A 137 3.19 18.02 2.55
CA MET A 137 2.13 17.37 1.77
C MET A 137 1.16 16.54 2.60
N LYS A 138 1.23 16.61 3.94
CA LYS A 138 0.41 15.77 4.83
C LYS A 138 -1.08 15.93 4.56
N GLU A 139 -1.59 17.16 4.54
CA GLU A 139 -3.03 17.42 4.36
C GLU A 139 -3.53 17.00 2.97
N ALA A 140 -2.74 17.25 1.93
CA ALA A 140 -3.06 16.85 0.57
C ALA A 140 -3.12 15.33 0.41
N ILE A 141 -2.17 14.59 1.00
CA ILE A 141 -2.16 13.12 0.98
C ILE A 141 -3.31 12.54 1.79
N GLU A 142 -3.62 13.11 2.97
CA GLU A 142 -4.77 12.71 3.79
C GLU A 142 -6.08 12.87 3.00
N THR A 143 -6.29 14.05 2.41
CA THR A 143 -7.49 14.36 1.62
C THR A 143 -7.63 13.46 0.40
N ALA A 144 -6.54 13.22 -0.34
CA ALA A 144 -6.55 12.32 -1.49
C ALA A 144 -6.88 10.87 -1.07
N SER A 145 -6.35 10.40 0.06
CA SER A 145 -6.60 9.05 0.57
C SER A 145 -8.05 8.82 1.00
N GLU A 146 -8.73 9.87 1.47
CA GLU A 146 -10.16 9.83 1.77
C GLU A 146 -11.02 9.70 0.49
N GLN A 147 -10.63 10.38 -0.59
CA GLN A 147 -11.37 10.39 -1.86
C GLN A 147 -11.33 9.07 -2.63
N LEU A 148 -10.35 8.19 -2.38
CA LEU A 148 -10.18 6.91 -3.08
C LEU A 148 -11.34 5.90 -2.91
N ASN A 149 -12.38 6.25 -2.14
CA ASN A 149 -13.59 5.43 -1.92
C ASN A 149 -14.89 6.04 -2.48
N SER A 150 -14.82 7.14 -3.25
CA SER A 150 -16.00 7.86 -3.77
C SER A 150 -16.37 7.46 -5.19
#